data_AF-A0A0Q7S9U4-F1
#
_entry.id   AF-A0A0Q7S9U4-F1
#
_cell.length_a   1.000
_cell.length_b   1.000
_cell.length_c   1.000
_cell.angle_alpha   90.00
_cell.angle_beta   90.00
_cell.angle_gamma   90.00
#
_symmetry.space_group_name_H-M   'P 1'
#
loop_
_entity.id
_entity.type
_entity.pdbx_description
1 polymer ?
#
loop_
_entity_poly.entity_id
_entity_poly.type
_entity_poly.pdbx_seq_one_letter_code
_entity_poly.pdbx_strand_id
1 'polypeptide(L)'
;MTDAPLANTDPHRTPKGPRPRKPRDPDAPAHYRLSKETWELILAEYREGATVTFLSSKWRVSAHALRKRITKHKATKRDWGDAQAMEQAAAREAELEEARRNTPEARAARLFDDMESEPPEAGDPVALARLAAMASGRAMRGRLWAEAKALTALAESYQRMAGQEQAREAGTLETLPLSAVFNVTMASDERLMARFHISERPGVKDPDRDLKEGWWQLRRHREQLEEAQMGWVGDQARHIQRLEGMLRAAGLTPPEFALPAQVARAVEMLQRR
;
A
#
# COMPACT_ATOMS: atom_id res chain seq x y z
N MET A 1 -85.35 79.14 -56.65
CA MET A 1 -85.82 77.97 -57.42
C MET A 1 -84.62 77.43 -58.17
N THR A 2 -84.00 76.30 -57.88
CA THR A 2 -84.13 75.29 -56.82
C THR A 2 -82.88 74.44 -57.00
N ASP A 3 -82.09 74.28 -55.95
CA ASP A 3 -80.97 73.35 -55.90
C ASP A 3 -81.43 71.93 -56.27
N ALA A 4 -80.71 71.29 -57.19
CA ALA A 4 -80.85 69.86 -57.47
C ALA A 4 -79.48 69.20 -57.18
N PRO A 5 -79.36 68.42 -56.09
CA PRO A 5 -78.10 67.78 -55.73
C PRO A 5 -77.85 66.57 -56.62
N LEU A 6 -76.65 66.49 -57.19
CA LEU A 6 -76.16 65.32 -57.90
C LEU A 6 -76.08 64.13 -56.93
N ALA A 7 -76.94 63.14 -57.15
CA ALA A 7 -76.97 61.90 -56.40
C ALA A 7 -75.64 61.15 -56.55
N ASN A 8 -74.92 60.98 -55.44
CA ASN A 8 -73.85 60.01 -55.30
C ASN A 8 -74.40 58.62 -55.61
N THR A 9 -74.11 58.14 -56.82
CA THR A 9 -74.34 56.76 -57.22
C THR A 9 -73.15 55.94 -56.75
N ASP A 10 -73.16 55.55 -55.48
CA ASP A 10 -72.29 54.49 -54.97
C ASP A 10 -72.66 53.19 -55.69
N PRO A 11 -71.76 52.58 -56.50
CA PRO A 11 -72.07 51.31 -57.14
C PRO A 11 -72.17 50.24 -56.07
N HIS A 12 -73.37 49.66 -55.93
CA HIS A 12 -73.65 48.51 -55.08
C HIS A 12 -72.51 47.47 -55.17
N ARG A 13 -71.81 47.28 -54.06
CA ARG A 13 -70.76 46.27 -53.90
C ARG A 13 -71.38 44.90 -54.07
N THR A 14 -71.21 44.29 -55.24
CA THR A 14 -71.57 42.90 -55.48
C THR A 14 -70.86 41.99 -54.47
N PRO A 15 -71.55 41.03 -53.83
CA PRO A 15 -70.90 40.06 -52.96
C PRO A 15 -69.94 39.23 -53.81
N LYS A 16 -68.64 39.36 -53.55
CA LYS A 16 -67.61 38.52 -54.18
C LYS A 16 -67.93 37.07 -53.85
N GLY A 17 -68.32 36.30 -54.87
CA GLY A 17 -68.46 34.84 -54.78
C GLY A 17 -67.17 34.18 -54.26
N PRO A 18 -67.24 32.91 -53.83
CA PRO A 18 -66.10 32.22 -53.23
C PRO A 18 -64.91 32.26 -54.18
N ARG A 19 -63.84 32.94 -53.76
CA ARG A 19 -62.61 33.00 -54.56
C ARG A 19 -62.06 31.59 -54.68
N PRO A 20 -61.64 31.15 -55.89
CA PRO A 20 -60.95 29.88 -56.03
C PRO A 20 -59.72 29.89 -55.13
N ARG A 21 -59.55 28.84 -54.31
CA ARG A 21 -58.36 28.67 -53.47
C ARG A 21 -57.15 28.60 -54.40
N LYS A 22 -56.21 29.55 -54.27
CA LYS A 22 -54.92 29.46 -54.96
C LYS A 22 -54.30 28.08 -54.68
N PRO A 23 -53.70 27.41 -55.68
CA PRO A 23 -52.94 26.19 -55.44
C PRO A 23 -51.91 26.45 -54.33
N ARG A 24 -51.82 25.52 -53.38
CA ARG A 24 -50.84 25.62 -52.29
C ARG A 24 -49.45 25.59 -52.92
N ASP A 25 -48.69 26.65 -52.71
CA ASP A 25 -47.31 26.74 -53.16
C ASP A 25 -46.53 25.52 -52.62
N PRO A 26 -45.92 24.69 -53.47
CA PRO A 26 -45.14 23.54 -53.03
C PRO A 26 -43.96 23.97 -52.15
N ASP A 27 -43.49 25.21 -52.24
CA ASP A 27 -42.41 25.75 -51.40
C ASP A 27 -42.91 26.49 -50.14
N ALA A 28 -44.22 26.46 -49.86
CA ALA A 28 -44.76 27.02 -48.64
C ALA A 28 -44.20 26.31 -47.39
N PRO A 29 -43.82 27.04 -46.33
CA PRO A 29 -43.35 26.45 -45.08
C PRO A 29 -44.33 25.42 -44.54
N ALA A 30 -43.80 24.31 -44.03
CA ALA A 30 -44.59 23.26 -43.40
C ALA A 30 -45.32 23.81 -42.17
N HIS A 31 -46.65 23.87 -42.21
CA HIS A 31 -47.49 24.26 -41.06
C HIS A 31 -47.56 23.20 -39.95
N TYR A 32 -46.72 22.16 -39.99
CA TYR A 32 -46.67 21.13 -38.96
C TYR A 32 -45.96 21.65 -37.71
N ARG A 33 -46.54 21.40 -36.54
CA ARG A 33 -45.87 21.65 -35.26
C ARG A 33 -44.74 20.63 -35.11
N LEU A 34 -43.52 21.02 -35.48
CA LEU A 34 -42.32 20.21 -35.26
C LEU A 34 -42.23 19.79 -33.78
N SER A 35 -41.80 18.55 -33.54
CA SER A 35 -41.60 18.04 -32.19
C SER A 35 -40.47 18.81 -31.49
N LYS A 36 -40.40 18.69 -30.16
CA LYS A 36 -39.33 19.31 -29.37
C LYS A 36 -37.95 18.81 -29.81
N GLU A 37 -37.83 17.51 -30.06
CA GLU A 37 -36.60 16.84 -30.52
C GLU A 37 -36.15 17.37 -31.89
N THR A 38 -37.08 17.58 -32.84
CA THR A 38 -36.70 18.14 -34.14
C THR A 38 -36.21 19.58 -34.02
N TRP A 39 -36.78 20.37 -33.11
CA TRP A 39 -36.27 21.71 -32.83
C TRP A 39 -34.89 21.70 -32.18
N GLU A 40 -34.58 20.70 -31.35
CA GLU A 40 -33.25 20.54 -30.74
C GLU A 40 -32.20 20.21 -31.80
N LEU A 41 -32.52 19.36 -32.79
CA LEU A 41 -31.65 19.08 -33.94
C LEU A 41 -31.41 20.32 -34.81
N ILE A 42 -32.46 21.08 -35.13
CA ILE A 42 -32.35 22.33 -35.88
C ILE A 42 -31.44 23.34 -35.16
N LEU A 43 -31.56 23.43 -33.83
CA LEU A 43 -30.72 24.30 -33.01
C LEU A 43 -29.28 23.77 -32.93
N ALA A 44 -29.06 22.45 -32.92
CA ALA A 44 -27.73 21.85 -33.01
C ALA A 44 -27.03 22.21 -34.33
N GLU A 45 -27.71 22.07 -35.47
CA GLU A 45 -27.15 22.47 -36.77
C GLU A 45 -26.86 23.99 -36.86
N TYR A 46 -27.70 24.81 -36.21
CA TYR A 46 -27.42 26.24 -36.10
C TYR A 46 -26.17 26.53 -35.24
N ARG A 47 -25.95 25.77 -34.16
CA ARG A 47 -24.74 25.86 -33.32
C ARG A 47 -23.49 25.47 -34.09
N GLU A 48 -23.57 24.45 -34.95
CA GLU A 48 -22.51 24.02 -35.87
C GLU A 48 -22.18 25.05 -36.97
N GLY A 49 -22.96 26.14 -37.07
CA GLY A 49 -22.67 27.28 -37.92
C GLY A 49 -23.57 27.42 -39.15
N ALA A 50 -24.60 26.58 -39.29
CA ALA A 50 -25.56 26.68 -40.38
C ALA A 50 -26.29 28.04 -40.37
N THR A 51 -26.49 28.64 -41.54
CA THR A 51 -27.20 29.92 -41.66
C THR A 51 -28.71 29.73 -41.53
N VAL A 52 -29.41 30.75 -41.03
CA VAL A 52 -30.88 30.72 -40.88
C VAL A 52 -31.58 30.47 -42.22
N THR A 53 -31.04 30.99 -43.32
CA THR A 53 -31.56 30.76 -44.67
C THR A 53 -31.42 29.30 -45.08
N PHE A 54 -30.25 28.70 -44.88
CA PHE A 54 -30.03 27.28 -45.14
C PHE A 54 -30.97 26.38 -44.32
N LEU A 55 -31.08 26.65 -43.01
CA LEU A 55 -31.98 25.89 -42.13
C LEU A 55 -33.45 26.06 -42.49
N SER A 56 -33.85 27.26 -42.93
CA SER A 56 -35.23 27.52 -43.36
C SER A 56 -35.62 26.70 -44.58
N SER A 57 -34.71 26.55 -45.54
CA SER A 57 -34.92 25.72 -46.73
C SER A 57 -34.87 24.22 -46.39
N LYS A 58 -33.87 23.77 -45.63
CA LYS A 58 -33.67 22.36 -45.28
C LYS A 58 -34.83 21.79 -44.47
N TRP A 59 -35.26 22.52 -43.43
CA TRP A 59 -36.31 22.06 -42.51
C TRP A 59 -37.70 22.56 -42.91
N ARG A 60 -37.80 23.34 -44.00
CA ARG A 60 -39.04 23.95 -44.54
C ARG A 60 -39.80 24.76 -43.48
N VAL A 61 -39.05 25.54 -42.70
CA VAL A 61 -39.57 26.39 -41.62
C VAL A 61 -39.32 27.86 -41.96
N SER A 62 -40.23 28.76 -41.57
CA SER A 62 -40.00 30.18 -41.82
C SER A 62 -38.78 30.71 -41.05
N ALA A 63 -37.99 31.56 -41.71
CA ALA A 63 -36.82 32.20 -41.09
C ALA A 63 -37.21 33.03 -39.84
N HIS A 64 -38.42 33.59 -39.80
CA HIS A 64 -38.94 34.31 -38.63
C HIS A 64 -39.14 33.38 -37.42
N ALA A 65 -39.70 32.18 -37.63
CA ALA A 65 -39.88 31.20 -36.56
C ALA A 65 -38.54 30.70 -36.01
N LEU A 66 -37.56 30.46 -36.89
CA LEU A 66 -36.18 30.11 -36.52
C LEU A 66 -35.53 31.19 -35.64
N ARG A 67 -35.52 32.46 -36.09
CA ARG A 67 -34.96 33.57 -35.30
C ARG A 67 -35.62 33.72 -33.93
N LYS A 68 -36.96 33.68 -33.88
CA LYS A 68 -37.72 33.76 -32.63
C LYS A 68 -37.36 32.63 -31.66
N ARG A 69 -37.13 31.42 -32.20
CA ARG A 69 -36.76 30.24 -31.41
C ARG A 69 -35.31 30.29 -30.92
N ILE A 70 -34.38 30.76 -31.75
CA ILE A 70 -32.97 31.00 -31.39
C ILE A 70 -32.87 32.02 -30.24
N THR A 71 -33.57 33.16 -30.36
CA THR A 71 -33.59 34.19 -29.31
C THR A 71 -34.24 33.68 -28.02
N LYS A 72 -35.36 32.95 -28.12
CA LYS A 72 -36.05 32.39 -26.94
C LYS A 72 -35.18 31.39 -26.16
N HIS A 73 -34.35 30.62 -26.85
CA HIS A 73 -33.47 29.61 -26.24
C HIS A 73 -32.08 30.14 -25.88
N LYS A 74 -31.86 31.46 -25.92
CA LYS A 74 -30.55 32.10 -25.69
C LYS A 74 -29.42 31.39 -26.47
N ALA A 75 -29.73 30.90 -27.67
CA ALA A 75 -28.80 30.17 -28.52
C ALA A 75 -28.04 31.14 -29.44
N THR A 76 -27.60 32.28 -28.90
CA THR A 76 -26.76 33.19 -29.68
C THR A 76 -25.37 32.58 -29.83
N LYS A 77 -24.67 32.91 -30.93
CA LYS A 77 -23.31 32.41 -31.17
C LYS A 77 -22.35 32.76 -30.02
N ARG A 78 -22.60 33.86 -29.31
CA ARG A 78 -21.83 34.30 -28.14
C ARG A 78 -22.08 33.41 -26.92
N ASP A 79 -23.35 33.26 -26.52
CA ASP A 79 -23.72 32.47 -25.33
C ASP A 79 -23.25 31.01 -25.45
N TRP A 80 -23.27 30.47 -26.67
CA TRP A 80 -22.77 29.13 -26.95
C TRP A 80 -21.23 29.04 -26.96
N GLY A 81 -20.55 30.04 -27.53
CA GLY A 81 -19.09 30.14 -27.43
C GLY A 81 -18.60 30.25 -25.98
N ASP A 82 -19.30 31.02 -25.15
CA ASP A 82 -19.01 31.14 -23.72
C ASP A 82 -19.26 29.81 -22.98
N ALA A 83 -20.36 29.10 -23.28
CA ALA A 83 -20.65 27.78 -22.71
C ALA A 83 -19.60 26.73 -23.11
N GLN A 84 -19.19 26.69 -24.37
CA GLN A 84 -18.17 25.76 -24.87
C GLN A 84 -16.79 26.07 -24.26
N ALA A 85 -16.45 27.35 -24.09
CA ALA A 85 -15.21 27.76 -23.44
C ALA A 85 -15.17 27.31 -21.97
N MET A 86 -16.29 27.45 -21.23
CA MET A 86 -16.40 26.96 -19.85
C MET A 86 -16.30 25.44 -19.76
N GLU A 87 -16.95 24.70 -20.68
CA GLU A 87 -16.88 23.24 -20.71
C GLU A 87 -15.47 22.75 -21.03
N GLN A 88 -14.79 23.38 -21.99
CA GLN A 88 -13.38 23.06 -22.29
C GLN A 88 -12.43 23.44 -21.15
N ALA A 89 -12.68 24.54 -20.45
CA ALA A 89 -11.91 24.92 -19.27
C ALA A 89 -12.07 23.89 -18.15
N ALA A 90 -13.31 23.47 -17.87
CA ALA A 90 -13.60 22.44 -16.88
C ALA A 90 -12.99 21.07 -17.26
N ALA A 91 -13.05 20.69 -18.54
CA ALA A 91 -12.42 19.46 -19.03
C ALA A 91 -10.89 19.50 -18.85
N ARG A 92 -10.24 20.61 -19.19
CA ARG A 92 -8.79 20.77 -18.95
C ARG A 92 -8.43 20.77 -17.48
N GLU A 93 -9.25 21.39 -16.62
CA GLU A 93 -9.02 21.37 -15.17
C GLU A 93 -9.14 19.94 -14.62
N ALA A 94 -10.13 19.17 -15.08
CA ALA A 94 -10.28 17.76 -14.73
C ALA A 94 -9.08 16.91 -15.20
N GLU A 95 -8.59 17.11 -16.42
CA GLU A 95 -7.39 16.44 -16.93
C GLU A 95 -6.14 16.79 -16.11
N LEU A 96 -5.98 18.05 -15.70
CA LEU A 96 -4.87 18.49 -14.86
C LEU A 96 -4.95 17.90 -13.45
N GLU A 97 -6.14 17.81 -12.87
CA GLU A 97 -6.36 17.16 -11.57
C GLU A 97 -6.13 15.64 -11.64
N GLU A 98 -6.56 14.98 -12.71
CA GLU A 98 -6.23 13.58 -12.95
C GLU A 98 -4.71 13.37 -13.14
N ALA A 99 -4.04 14.27 -13.84
CA ALA A 99 -2.59 14.24 -13.99
C ALA A 99 -1.89 14.42 -12.62
N ARG A 100 -2.35 15.35 -11.78
CA ARG A 100 -1.86 15.54 -10.40
C ARG A 100 -2.04 14.27 -9.56
N ARG A 101 -3.22 13.65 -9.64
CA ARG A 101 -3.54 12.40 -8.93
C ARG A 101 -2.72 11.20 -9.42
N ASN A 102 -2.23 11.22 -10.65
CA ASN A 102 -1.46 10.13 -11.25
C ASN A 102 0.05 10.39 -11.27
N THR A 103 0.52 11.47 -10.65
CA THR A 103 1.94 11.70 -10.42
C THR A 103 2.58 10.48 -9.74
N PRO A 104 3.85 10.16 -10.04
CA PRO A 104 4.55 9.04 -9.39
C PRO A 104 4.58 9.18 -7.87
N GLU A 105 4.68 10.41 -7.36
CA GLU A 105 4.64 10.74 -5.93
C GLU A 105 3.29 10.40 -5.30
N ALA A 106 2.18 10.81 -5.91
CA ALA A 106 0.85 10.48 -5.42
C ALA A 106 0.55 8.97 -5.47
N ARG A 107 1.05 8.27 -6.49
CA ARG A 107 0.94 6.80 -6.58
C ARG A 107 1.77 6.11 -5.50
N ALA A 108 2.96 6.61 -5.20
CA ALA A 108 3.80 6.10 -4.13
C ALA A 108 3.18 6.33 -2.75
N ALA A 109 2.64 7.53 -2.49
CA ALA A 109 1.98 7.88 -1.23
C ALA A 109 0.85 6.90 -0.88
N ARG A 110 0.03 6.50 -1.86
CA ARG A 110 -1.06 5.52 -1.67
C ARG A 110 -0.60 4.13 -1.21
N LEU A 111 0.67 3.77 -1.44
CA LEU A 111 1.20 2.49 -0.94
C LEU A 111 1.36 2.49 0.59
N PHE A 112 1.42 3.69 1.18
CA PHE A 112 1.60 3.92 2.60
C PHE A 112 0.31 4.37 3.31
N ASP A 113 -0.75 4.73 2.58
CA ASP A 113 -2.07 5.03 3.14
C ASP A 113 -2.64 3.84 3.95
N ASP A 114 -3.43 4.16 4.99
CA ASP A 114 -4.04 3.21 5.95
C ASP A 114 -3.05 2.28 6.68
N MET A 115 -1.79 2.69 6.86
CA MET A 115 -0.94 2.07 7.87
C MET A 115 -1.20 2.74 9.21
N GLU A 116 -2.22 2.26 9.91
CA GLU A 116 -2.70 2.67 11.25
C GLU A 116 -1.65 2.61 12.38
N SER A 117 -0.40 2.27 12.08
CA SER A 117 0.66 2.41 13.09
C SER A 117 1.05 3.88 13.16
N GLU A 118 1.24 4.40 14.39
CA GLU A 118 1.98 5.64 14.61
C GLU A 118 3.15 5.69 13.63
N PRO A 119 3.43 6.86 13.01
CA PRO A 119 4.57 6.99 12.13
C PRO A 119 5.75 6.36 12.87
N PRO A 120 6.43 5.35 12.28
CA PRO A 120 7.53 4.71 12.96
C PRO A 120 8.42 5.83 13.49
N GLU A 121 8.79 5.77 14.77
CA GLU A 121 9.73 6.76 15.32
C GLU A 121 10.83 6.91 14.27
N ALA A 122 11.05 8.13 13.80
CA ALA A 122 11.76 8.38 12.54
C ALA A 122 13.22 7.88 12.55
N GLY A 123 13.66 7.25 13.64
CA GLY A 123 14.93 6.57 13.80
C GLY A 123 14.89 5.05 14.02
N ASP A 124 13.75 4.36 14.15
CA ASP A 124 13.76 2.88 14.34
C ASP A 124 13.89 2.13 13.00
N PRO A 125 15.07 1.55 12.69
CA PRO A 125 15.26 0.80 11.44
C PRO A 125 14.38 -0.45 11.36
N VAL A 126 13.98 -1.06 12.48
CA VAL A 126 13.11 -2.24 12.47
C VAL A 126 11.70 -1.87 12.04
N ALA A 127 11.16 -0.77 12.57
CA ALA A 127 9.85 -0.27 12.18
C ALA A 127 9.82 0.18 10.71
N LEU A 128 10.87 0.86 10.23
CA LEU A 128 11.01 1.25 8.82
C LEU A 128 11.09 0.04 7.88
N ALA A 129 11.79 -1.04 8.28
CA ALA A 129 11.85 -2.27 7.49
C ALA A 129 10.48 -2.95 7.34
N ARG A 130 9.69 -3.04 8.43
CA ARG A 130 8.34 -3.60 8.41
C ARG A 130 7.41 -2.79 7.53
N LEU A 131 7.49 -1.47 7.64
CA LEU A 131 6.71 -0.53 6.85
C LEU A 131 6.99 -0.68 5.33
N ALA A 132 8.27 -0.73 4.95
CA ALA A 132 8.68 -0.97 3.55
C ALA A 132 8.23 -2.34 3.03
N ALA A 133 8.29 -3.39 3.86
CA ALA A 133 7.82 -4.72 3.50
C ALA A 133 6.30 -4.75 3.24
N MET A 134 5.49 -4.12 4.09
CA MET A 134 4.04 -4.02 3.89
C MET A 134 3.68 -3.23 2.63
N ALA A 135 4.36 -2.11 2.39
CA ALA A 135 4.17 -1.29 1.19
C ALA A 135 4.54 -2.09 -0.08
N SER A 136 5.59 -2.92 -0.03
CA SER A 136 5.96 -3.79 -1.16
C SER A 136 4.86 -4.80 -1.52
N GLY A 137 4.19 -5.37 -0.51
CA GLY A 137 3.06 -6.28 -0.73
C GLY A 137 1.83 -5.58 -1.32
N ARG A 138 1.60 -4.32 -0.96
CA ARG A 138 0.56 -3.48 -1.62
C ARG A 138 0.94 -3.16 -3.06
N ALA A 139 2.20 -2.81 -3.33
CA ALA A 139 2.69 -2.55 -4.68
C ALA A 139 2.53 -3.78 -5.59
N MET A 140 2.82 -4.99 -5.08
CA MET A 140 2.58 -6.24 -5.80
C MET A 140 1.09 -6.45 -6.13
N ARG A 141 0.18 -6.21 -5.18
CA ARG A 141 -1.28 -6.26 -5.43
C ARG A 141 -1.73 -5.26 -6.50
N GLY A 142 -1.09 -4.09 -6.54
CA GLY A 142 -1.28 -3.06 -7.57
C GLY A 142 -0.59 -3.35 -8.91
N ARG A 143 0.12 -4.48 -9.06
CA ARG A 143 0.95 -4.82 -10.23
C ARG A 143 2.08 -3.81 -10.52
N LEU A 144 2.55 -3.11 -9.49
CA LEU A 144 3.64 -2.14 -9.50
C LEU A 144 4.97 -2.84 -9.16
N TRP A 145 5.51 -3.60 -10.12
CA TRP A 145 6.64 -4.50 -9.87
C TRP A 145 7.97 -3.78 -9.59
N ALA A 146 8.20 -2.63 -10.22
CA ALA A 146 9.43 -1.87 -10.03
C ALA A 146 9.48 -1.27 -8.62
N GLU A 147 8.35 -0.71 -8.17
CA GLU A 147 8.15 -0.15 -6.84
C GLU A 147 8.24 -1.23 -5.77
N ALA A 148 7.62 -2.40 -6.00
CA ALA A 148 7.73 -3.53 -5.10
C ALA A 148 9.21 -3.96 -4.89
N LYS A 149 9.98 -4.07 -5.97
CA LYS A 149 11.41 -4.43 -5.91
C LYS A 149 12.26 -3.37 -5.18
N ALA A 150 11.97 -2.09 -5.40
CA ALA A 150 12.65 -1.01 -4.70
C ALA A 150 12.34 -1.04 -3.19
N LEU A 151 11.08 -1.28 -2.82
CA LEU A 151 10.64 -1.35 -1.43
C LEU A 151 11.20 -2.58 -0.70
N THR A 152 11.32 -3.73 -1.36
CA THR A 152 11.99 -4.90 -0.77
C THR A 152 13.48 -4.64 -0.52
N ALA A 153 14.16 -3.98 -1.46
CA ALA A 153 15.57 -3.63 -1.29
C ALA A 153 15.77 -2.65 -0.13
N LEU A 154 14.85 -1.68 0.04
CA LEU A 154 14.84 -0.77 1.18
C LEU A 154 14.61 -1.53 2.50
N ALA A 155 13.63 -2.44 2.55
CA ALA A 155 13.37 -3.25 3.75
C ALA A 155 14.61 -4.04 4.20
N GLU A 156 15.33 -4.67 3.26
CA GLU A 156 16.57 -5.38 3.55
C GLU A 156 17.69 -4.45 4.05
N SER A 157 17.78 -3.24 3.51
CA SER A 157 18.78 -2.25 3.95
C SER A 157 18.52 -1.80 5.39
N TYR A 158 17.25 -1.59 5.75
CA TYR A 158 16.85 -1.24 7.10
C TYR A 158 17.07 -2.39 8.09
N GLN A 159 16.80 -3.65 7.71
CA GLN A 159 17.14 -4.80 8.55
C GLN A 159 18.64 -4.93 8.80
N ARG A 160 19.47 -4.66 7.78
CA ARG A 160 20.93 -4.64 7.94
C ARG A 160 21.38 -3.54 8.90
N MET A 161 20.79 -2.35 8.82
CA MET A 161 21.08 -1.25 9.74
C MET A 161 20.66 -1.60 11.18
N ALA A 162 19.47 -2.18 11.37
CA ALA A 162 19.02 -2.65 12.68
C ALA A 162 19.99 -3.69 13.29
N GLY A 163 20.46 -4.64 12.48
CA GLY A 163 21.46 -5.63 12.93
C GLY A 163 22.81 -5.01 13.28
N GLN A 164 23.24 -3.97 12.56
CA GLN A 164 24.48 -3.24 12.86
C GLN A 164 24.36 -2.37 14.12
N GLU A 165 23.21 -1.73 14.33
CA GLU A 165 22.93 -0.94 15.53
C GLU A 165 22.88 -1.84 16.76
N GLN A 166 22.18 -2.97 16.69
CA GLN A 166 22.20 -3.99 17.74
C GLN A 166 23.60 -4.54 17.99
N ALA A 167 24.42 -4.72 16.95
CA ALA A 167 25.82 -5.16 17.11
C ALA A 167 26.71 -4.08 17.75
N ARG A 168 26.45 -2.79 17.48
CA ARG A 168 27.15 -1.66 18.11
C ARG A 168 26.75 -1.49 19.57
N GLU A 169 25.47 -1.57 19.88
CA GLU A 169 24.95 -1.53 21.25
C GLU A 169 25.40 -2.75 22.08
N ALA A 170 25.50 -3.92 21.45
CA ALA A 170 26.03 -5.12 22.09
C ALA A 170 27.53 -5.03 22.40
N GLY A 171 28.25 -4.07 21.79
CA GLY A 171 29.69 -3.93 21.91
C GLY A 171 30.47 -5.06 21.21
N THR A 172 31.75 -4.80 20.95
CA THR A 172 32.74 -5.84 20.63
C THR A 172 33.23 -6.50 21.93
N LEU A 173 33.85 -7.69 21.84
CA LEU A 173 34.47 -8.37 23.00
C LEU A 173 35.41 -7.45 23.80
N GLU A 174 36.08 -6.52 23.13
CA GLU A 174 37.01 -5.55 23.74
C GLU A 174 36.30 -4.43 24.52
N THR A 175 35.04 -4.14 24.17
CA THR A 175 34.25 -3.06 24.77
C THR A 175 33.22 -3.55 25.79
N LEU A 176 33.02 -4.87 25.88
CA LEU A 176 32.10 -5.47 26.83
C LEU A 176 32.69 -5.45 28.26
N PRO A 177 31.88 -5.18 29.29
CA PRO A 177 32.33 -5.31 30.68
C PRO A 177 32.87 -6.72 30.93
N LEU A 178 34.02 -6.83 31.61
CA LEU A 178 34.64 -8.12 31.96
C LEU A 178 33.68 -9.09 32.66
N SER A 179 32.71 -8.59 33.43
CA SER A 179 31.65 -9.38 34.04
C SER A 179 30.67 -9.98 33.03
N ALA A 180 30.33 -9.25 31.97
CA ALA A 180 29.50 -9.75 30.87
C ALA A 180 30.26 -10.79 30.05
N VAL A 181 31.54 -10.56 29.75
CA VAL A 181 32.42 -11.54 29.10
C VAL A 181 32.56 -12.80 29.96
N PHE A 182 32.82 -12.64 31.27
CA PHE A 182 32.91 -13.75 32.22
C PHE A 182 31.60 -14.55 32.26
N ASN A 183 30.44 -13.90 32.34
CA ASN A 183 29.15 -14.57 32.33
C ASN A 183 28.87 -15.27 31.00
N VAL A 184 29.23 -14.69 29.85
CA VAL A 184 29.12 -15.34 28.53
C VAL A 184 30.02 -16.57 28.43
N THR A 185 31.23 -16.51 29.01
CA THR A 185 32.17 -17.63 28.99
C THR A 185 31.84 -18.74 29.99
N MET A 186 31.23 -18.40 31.13
CA MET A 186 30.94 -19.35 32.22
C MET A 186 29.51 -19.89 32.20
N ALA A 187 28.54 -19.11 31.71
CA ALA A 187 27.16 -19.54 31.52
C ALA A 187 27.00 -20.13 30.13
N SER A 188 26.70 -21.43 30.09
CA SER A 188 26.36 -22.17 28.88
C SER A 188 25.00 -21.74 28.32
N ASP A 189 24.92 -20.55 27.75
CA ASP A 189 23.72 -20.06 27.07
C ASP A 189 23.92 -20.12 25.54
N GLU A 190 23.28 -21.11 24.92
CA GLU A 190 23.27 -21.29 23.46
C GLU A 190 22.79 -20.04 22.72
N ARG A 191 21.93 -19.22 23.35
CA ARG A 191 21.45 -17.96 22.77
C ARG A 191 22.55 -16.91 22.70
N LEU A 192 23.45 -16.88 23.67
CA LEU A 192 24.60 -15.97 23.66
C LEU A 192 25.67 -16.43 22.67
N MET A 193 25.89 -17.75 22.52
CA MET A 193 26.76 -18.28 21.48
C MET A 193 26.30 -17.93 20.07
N ALA A 194 24.98 -17.99 19.83
CA ALA A 194 24.37 -17.55 18.58
C ALA A 194 24.51 -16.04 18.35
N ARG A 195 24.35 -15.22 19.40
CA ARG A 195 24.52 -13.75 19.33
C ARG A 195 25.95 -13.31 19.03
N PHE A 196 26.95 -14.01 19.57
CA PHE A 196 28.38 -13.68 19.35
C PHE A 196 29.03 -14.48 18.21
N HIS A 197 28.27 -15.31 17.50
CA HIS A 197 28.77 -16.14 16.39
C HIS A 197 30.07 -16.90 16.74
N ILE A 198 30.14 -17.46 17.96
CA ILE A 198 31.29 -18.26 18.41
C ILE A 198 31.20 -19.62 17.71
N SER A 199 31.77 -19.72 16.51
CA SER A 199 31.80 -20.96 15.74
C SER A 199 32.86 -21.92 16.28
N GLU A 200 32.58 -23.23 16.23
CA GLU A 200 33.50 -24.31 16.67
C GLU A 200 34.75 -24.43 15.79
N ARG A 201 34.64 -23.99 14.54
CA ARG A 201 35.73 -23.94 13.57
C ARG A 201 35.77 -22.57 12.92
N PRO A 202 36.40 -21.57 13.58
CA PRO A 202 36.56 -20.25 12.98
C PRO A 202 37.31 -20.35 11.65
N GLY A 203 36.84 -19.62 10.64
CA GLY A 203 37.48 -19.60 9.33
C GLY A 203 38.86 -18.94 9.37
N VAL A 204 39.73 -19.24 8.40
CA VAL A 204 41.12 -18.71 8.35
C VAL A 204 41.18 -17.17 8.30
N LYS A 205 40.10 -16.51 7.86
CA LYS A 205 39.98 -15.04 7.78
C LYS A 205 39.23 -14.42 8.96
N ASP A 206 38.93 -15.18 10.00
CA ASP A 206 38.25 -14.67 11.19
C ASP A 206 39.26 -13.87 12.03
N PRO A 207 39.02 -12.56 12.28
CA PRO A 207 39.94 -11.72 13.05
C PRO A 207 40.13 -12.21 14.48
N ASP A 208 39.13 -12.92 15.04
CA ASP A 208 39.14 -13.39 16.43
C ASP A 208 39.47 -14.89 16.53
N ARG A 209 40.10 -15.45 15.49
CA ARG A 209 40.34 -16.90 15.36
C ARG A 209 41.04 -17.49 16.59
N ASP A 210 42.16 -16.90 17.02
CA ASP A 210 42.97 -17.44 18.12
C ASP A 210 42.20 -17.42 19.44
N LEU A 211 41.40 -16.37 19.66
CA LEU A 211 40.56 -16.22 20.84
C LEU A 211 39.43 -17.26 20.85
N LYS A 212 38.78 -17.48 19.71
CA LYS A 212 37.74 -18.52 19.55
C LYS A 212 38.31 -19.93 19.71
N GLU A 213 39.46 -20.22 19.10
CA GLU A 213 40.15 -21.52 19.25
C GLU A 213 40.54 -21.76 20.73
N GLY A 214 41.10 -20.75 21.41
CA GLY A 214 41.43 -20.82 22.84
C GLY A 214 40.22 -21.06 23.72
N TRP A 215 39.09 -20.40 23.43
CA TRP A 215 37.83 -20.61 24.15
C TRP A 215 37.32 -22.07 24.01
N TRP A 216 37.34 -22.63 22.81
CA TRP A 216 36.93 -24.03 22.57
C TRP A 216 37.89 -25.06 23.20
N GLN A 217 39.18 -24.73 23.31
CA GLN A 217 40.13 -25.55 24.06
C GLN A 217 39.79 -25.54 25.55
N LEU A 218 39.54 -24.36 26.12
CA LEU A 218 39.21 -24.21 27.54
C LEU A 218 37.89 -24.93 27.88
N ARG A 219 36.90 -24.84 26.99
CA ARG A 219 35.61 -25.55 27.14
C ARG A 219 35.79 -27.06 27.12
N ARG A 220 36.51 -27.61 26.14
CA ARG A 220 36.81 -29.05 26.08
C ARG A 220 37.58 -29.53 27.32
N HIS A 221 38.54 -28.74 27.78
CA HIS A 221 39.28 -29.05 29.01
C HIS A 221 38.36 -29.06 30.23
N ARG A 222 37.41 -28.13 30.32
CA ARG A 222 36.41 -28.09 31.39
C ARG A 222 35.45 -29.28 31.33
N GLU A 223 34.93 -29.62 30.15
CA GLU A 223 34.07 -30.80 29.96
C GLU A 223 34.82 -32.08 30.38
N GLN A 224 36.11 -32.21 30.02
CA GLN A 224 36.96 -33.31 30.47
C GLN A 224 37.17 -33.34 31.99
N LEU A 225 37.36 -32.18 32.63
CA LEU A 225 37.47 -32.10 34.09
C LEU A 225 36.16 -32.46 34.78
N GLU A 226 35.02 -32.01 34.26
CA GLU A 226 33.69 -32.36 34.78
C GLU A 226 33.42 -33.87 34.64
N GLU A 227 33.76 -34.46 33.49
CA GLU A 227 33.71 -35.92 33.29
C GLU A 227 34.62 -36.68 34.26
N ALA A 228 35.87 -36.23 34.42
CA ALA A 228 36.83 -36.85 35.34
C ALA A 228 36.36 -36.75 36.80
N GLN A 229 35.80 -35.60 37.19
CA GLN A 229 35.25 -35.38 38.52
C GLN A 229 34.04 -36.28 38.77
N MET A 230 33.11 -36.37 37.81
CA MET A 230 31.96 -37.28 37.90
C MET A 230 32.39 -38.76 37.93
N GLY A 231 33.43 -39.12 37.19
CA GLY A 231 34.05 -40.45 37.24
C GLY A 231 34.60 -40.78 38.63
N TRP A 232 35.40 -39.87 39.20
CA TRP A 232 35.95 -40.01 40.54
C TRP A 232 34.85 -40.12 41.62
N VAL A 233 33.80 -39.30 41.54
CA VAL A 233 32.65 -39.39 42.43
C VAL A 233 31.93 -40.75 42.29
N GLY A 234 31.77 -41.25 41.07
CA GLY A 234 31.21 -42.57 40.82
C GLY A 234 32.06 -43.71 41.39
N ASP A 235 33.38 -43.62 41.29
CA ASP A 235 34.32 -44.58 41.89
C ASP A 235 34.26 -44.57 43.42
N GLN A 236 34.20 -43.38 44.03
CA GLN A 236 34.02 -43.23 45.47
C GLN A 236 32.70 -43.84 45.93
N ALA A 237 31.61 -43.59 45.21
CA ALA A 237 30.30 -44.18 45.52
C ALA A 237 30.33 -45.72 45.44
N ARG A 238 30.97 -46.30 44.42
CA ARG A 238 31.18 -47.76 44.31
C ARG A 238 32.02 -48.32 45.44
N HIS A 239 33.07 -47.60 45.84
CA HIS A 239 33.93 -47.99 46.95
C HIS A 239 33.17 -48.01 48.28
N ILE A 240 32.36 -46.97 48.55
CA ILE A 240 31.49 -46.89 49.72
C ILE A 240 30.49 -48.05 49.74
N GLN A 241 29.77 -48.29 48.64
CA GLN A 241 28.82 -49.42 48.54
C GLN A 241 29.48 -50.77 48.81
N ARG A 242 30.72 -50.97 48.33
CA ARG A 242 31.49 -52.20 48.59
C ARG A 242 31.81 -52.35 50.07
N LEU A 243 32.26 -51.28 50.73
CA LEU A 243 32.56 -51.29 52.17
C LEU A 243 31.31 -51.54 53.01
N GLU A 244 30.18 -50.90 52.68
CA GLU A 244 28.90 -51.15 53.34
C GLU A 244 28.46 -52.62 53.20
N GLY A 245 28.64 -53.22 52.01
CA GLY A 245 28.39 -54.63 51.78
C GLY A 245 29.25 -55.55 52.65
N MET A 246 30.55 -55.23 52.80
CA MET A 246 31.47 -55.98 53.67
C MET A 246 31.10 -55.85 55.15
N LEU A 247 30.72 -54.65 55.60
CA LEU A 247 30.27 -54.42 56.98
C LEU A 247 28.99 -55.23 57.28
N ARG A 248 28.00 -55.21 56.39
CA ARG A 248 26.78 -56.01 56.52
C ARG A 248 27.09 -57.50 56.56
N ALA A 249 28.00 -57.99 55.71
CA ALA A 249 28.42 -59.39 55.69
C ALA A 249 29.13 -59.81 57.00
N ALA A 250 29.82 -58.89 57.66
CA ALA A 250 30.42 -59.09 58.98
C ALA A 250 29.42 -58.92 60.15
N GLY A 251 28.14 -58.69 59.87
CA GLY A 251 27.10 -58.47 60.89
C GLY A 251 27.13 -57.09 61.55
N LEU A 252 27.85 -56.13 60.95
CA LEU A 252 27.98 -54.75 61.44
C LEU A 252 27.03 -53.82 60.68
N THR A 253 26.42 -52.88 61.39
CA THR A 253 25.55 -51.85 60.80
C THR A 253 26.39 -50.73 60.16
N PRO A 254 26.22 -50.44 58.86
CA PRO A 254 26.92 -49.32 58.24
C PRO A 254 26.38 -47.97 58.78
N PRO A 255 27.25 -46.95 58.89
CA PRO A 255 26.85 -45.63 59.37
C PRO A 255 25.98 -44.90 58.34
N GLU A 256 24.90 -44.25 58.78
CA GLU A 256 24.08 -43.37 57.93
C GLU A 256 24.81 -42.04 57.69
N PHE A 257 25.45 -41.91 56.53
CA PHE A 257 25.93 -40.62 56.05
C PHE A 257 25.04 -40.13 54.90
N ALA A 258 24.53 -38.90 55.03
CA ALA A 258 23.84 -38.23 53.94
C ALA A 258 24.85 -37.90 52.83
N LEU A 259 24.73 -38.57 51.69
CA LEU A 259 25.59 -38.31 50.53
C LEU A 259 25.32 -36.90 49.99
N PRO A 260 26.35 -36.13 49.61
CA PRO A 260 26.16 -34.87 48.90
C PRO A 260 25.32 -35.06 47.64
N ALA A 261 24.49 -34.08 47.27
CA ALA A 261 23.54 -34.17 46.16
C ALA A 261 24.19 -34.58 44.81
N GLN A 262 25.46 -34.25 44.59
CA GLN A 262 26.23 -34.64 43.41
C GLN A 262 26.54 -36.15 43.38
N VAL A 263 26.84 -36.74 44.55
CA VAL A 263 27.05 -38.19 44.70
C VAL A 263 25.73 -38.94 44.57
N ALA A 264 24.63 -38.39 45.12
CA ALA A 264 23.30 -38.96 44.96
C ALA A 264 22.87 -39.01 43.48
N ARG A 265 23.10 -37.94 42.71
CA ARG A 265 22.83 -37.91 41.26
C ARG A 265 23.70 -38.88 40.46
N ALA A 266 24.98 -39.03 40.81
CA ALA A 266 25.87 -40.00 40.17
C ALA A 266 25.44 -41.46 40.45
N VAL A 267 24.99 -41.75 41.67
CA VAL A 267 24.42 -43.05 42.04
C VAL A 267 23.11 -43.31 41.29
N GLU A 268 22.24 -42.30 41.17
CA GLU A 268 20.97 -42.42 40.43
C GLU A 268 21.18 -42.66 38.92
N MET A 269 22.19 -42.03 38.30
CA MET A 269 22.56 -42.31 36.90
C MET A 269 23.11 -43.74 36.72
N LEU A 270 23.83 -44.28 37.70
CA LEU A 270 24.35 -45.65 37.65
C LEU A 270 23.26 -46.70 37.84
N GLN A 271 22.19 -46.41 38.57
CA GLN A 271 21.05 -47.31 38.77
C GLN A 271 20.09 -47.36 37.57
N ARG A 272 20.18 -46.40 36.64
CA ARG A 272 19.38 -46.34 35.40
C ARG A 272 20.08 -46.98 34.18
N ARG A 273 21.28 -47.55 34.35
CA ARG A 273 21.98 -48.35 33.35
C ARG A 273 21.92 -49.82 33.73
#